data_AF-A0A661CWN1-F1
#
_entry.id   AF-A0A661CWN1-F1
#
_cell.length_a   1.000
_cell.length_b   1.000
_cell.length_c   1.000
_cell.angle_alpha   90.00
_cell.angle_beta   90.00
_cell.angle_gamma   90.00
#
_symmetry.space_group_name_H-M   'P 1'
#
loop_
_entity.id
_entity.type
_entity.pdbx_description
1 polymer ?
#
loop_
_entity_poly.entity_id
_entity_poly.type
_entity_poly.pdbx_seq_one_letter_code
_entity_poly.pdbx_strand_id
1 'polypeptide(L)'
;MIKFLPSYVGSKKQWVDRLTPLFKGQPMIEYFCGSAVISANLASTAILNDIDPFIYRILFRFDQQIVPELFTAEQYYAVRGEPDWWRYAYCLQRMSFSSVFRYSKNGYNVPIKKTKGEPIGPVAIREDYEQALKRWKELNPMVFDMNYSEIPYPQAHNRVAILDPPYEGSQAAYNASGFSYPTYWNYVEGLKHHAKAIVIFDRLANLEKHGVTPLDTRNMRVAGHYDGDTEAIGIYMAGSWLETWDNSAKPKKARQAKKKAEPVKKPESVKKPEPVLTFSTAKKVEPVEKAAEEPKLRKLNFTK
;
A
#
# COMPACT_ATOMS: atom_id res chain seq x y z
N MET A 1 -10.47 1.70 8.70
CA MET A 1 -9.03 2.04 8.62
C MET A 1 -8.80 2.65 7.26
N ILE A 2 -8.29 3.87 7.22
CA ILE A 2 -8.06 4.63 6.00
C ILE A 2 -6.79 4.13 5.31
N LYS A 3 -6.77 4.13 3.97
CA LYS A 3 -5.58 3.88 3.17
C LYS A 3 -5.60 4.78 1.94
N PHE A 4 -4.49 5.43 1.61
CA PHE A 4 -4.37 6.19 0.36
C PHE A 4 -3.99 5.32 -0.84
N LEU A 5 -3.47 4.11 -0.58
CA LEU A 5 -3.40 3.03 -1.55
C LEU A 5 -4.09 1.79 -0.95
N PRO A 6 -5.09 1.17 -1.61
CA PRO A 6 -5.88 0.10 -1.00
C PRO A 6 -5.04 -1.14 -0.68
N SER A 7 -3.89 -1.28 -1.35
CA SER A 7 -2.96 -2.37 -1.15
C SER A 7 -1.52 -1.99 -1.43
N TYR A 8 -0.64 -2.36 -0.51
CA TYR A 8 0.80 -2.20 -0.70
C TYR A 8 1.53 -3.34 0.00
N VAL A 9 2.50 -3.94 -0.69
CA VAL A 9 3.37 -4.97 -0.11
C VAL A 9 4.20 -4.29 0.97
N GLY A 10 4.26 -4.90 2.16
CA GLY A 10 4.92 -4.27 3.32
C GLY A 10 4.03 -3.32 4.13
N SER A 11 2.73 -3.19 3.81
CA SER A 11 1.83 -2.30 4.57
C SER A 11 1.90 -2.52 6.09
N LYS A 12 2.04 -1.41 6.82
CA LYS A 12 2.12 -1.34 8.29
C LYS A 12 0.76 -1.24 8.99
N LYS A 13 -0.32 -1.62 8.30
CA LYS A 13 -1.69 -1.68 8.86
C LYS A 13 -1.75 -2.35 10.25
N GLN A 14 -1.01 -3.43 10.45
CA GLN A 14 -1.05 -4.20 11.71
C GLN A 14 -0.44 -3.43 12.90
N TRP A 15 0.38 -2.41 12.63
CA TRP A 15 1.02 -1.60 13.66
C TRP A 15 0.18 -0.40 14.08
N VAL A 16 -0.81 0.01 13.28
CA VAL A 16 -1.63 1.20 13.56
C VAL A 16 -2.27 1.14 14.94
N ASP A 17 -2.89 0.01 15.32
CA ASP A 17 -3.54 -0.13 16.62
C ASP A 17 -2.53 -0.10 17.78
N ARG A 18 -1.33 -0.65 17.57
CA ARG A 18 -0.24 -0.65 18.57
C ARG A 18 0.37 0.74 18.75
N LEU A 19 0.46 1.52 17.66
CA LEU A 19 1.02 2.88 17.67
C LEU A 19 0.00 3.94 18.08
N THR A 20 -1.30 3.63 18.04
CA THR A 20 -2.38 4.56 18.37
C THR A 20 -2.22 5.21 19.76
N PRO A 21 -1.94 4.48 20.85
CA PRO A 21 -1.79 5.09 22.18
C PRO A 21 -0.63 6.09 22.27
N LEU A 22 0.41 5.92 21.45
CA LEU A 22 1.62 6.74 21.50
C LEU A 22 1.52 7.97 20.59
N PHE A 23 0.97 7.81 19.39
CA PHE A 23 1.19 8.79 18.32
C PHE A 23 -0.07 9.34 17.65
N LYS A 24 -1.29 8.95 18.10
CA LYS A 24 -2.51 9.52 17.53
C LYS A 24 -2.55 11.04 17.75
N GLY A 25 -2.86 11.79 16.68
CA GLY A 25 -2.92 13.24 16.66
C GLY A 25 -1.55 13.93 16.57
N GLN A 26 -0.45 13.19 16.46
CA GLN A 26 0.89 13.78 16.35
C GLN A 26 1.21 14.20 14.92
N PRO A 27 1.99 15.27 14.70
CA PRO A 27 2.58 15.55 13.40
C PRO A 27 3.56 14.45 13.00
N MET A 28 3.53 14.03 11.73
CA MET A 28 4.35 12.93 11.22
C MET A 28 5.12 13.30 9.96
N ILE A 29 6.23 12.62 9.75
CA ILE A 29 6.94 12.56 8.47
C ILE A 29 7.22 11.09 8.13
N GLU A 30 6.79 10.62 6.96
CA GLU A 30 7.11 9.28 6.45
C GLU A 30 8.12 9.40 5.31
N TYR A 31 9.33 8.88 5.52
CA TYR A 31 10.41 8.96 4.54
C TYR A 31 10.25 7.97 3.37
N PHE A 32 9.51 6.89 3.61
CA PHE A 32 9.20 5.80 2.69
C PHE A 32 7.71 5.45 2.82
N CYS A 33 6.86 6.36 2.37
CA CYS A 33 5.46 6.34 2.79
C CYS A 33 4.68 5.15 2.19
N GLY A 34 4.99 4.70 0.97
CA GLY A 34 4.22 3.71 0.24
C GLY A 34 2.72 4.01 0.24
N SER A 35 1.95 3.25 1.04
CA SER A 35 0.49 3.48 1.23
C SER A 35 0.11 4.57 2.25
N ALA A 36 1.09 5.14 2.94
CA ALA A 36 0.98 6.12 4.03
C ALA A 36 -0.04 5.73 5.11
N VAL A 37 -0.17 4.43 5.38
CA VAL A 37 -1.21 3.89 6.27
C VAL A 37 -1.05 4.37 7.72
N ILE A 38 0.17 4.69 8.15
CA ILE A 38 0.44 5.20 9.49
C ILE A 38 -0.11 6.63 9.60
N SER A 39 0.33 7.55 8.74
CA SER A 39 -0.11 8.95 8.75
C SER A 39 -1.60 9.11 8.45
N ALA A 40 -2.14 8.30 7.52
CA ALA A 40 -3.55 8.32 7.18
C ALA A 40 -4.45 8.11 8.41
N ASN A 41 -4.02 7.29 9.37
CA ASN A 41 -4.82 6.92 10.54
C ASN A 41 -4.39 7.63 11.84
N LEU A 42 -3.14 8.06 11.97
CA LEU A 42 -2.59 8.56 13.23
C LEU A 42 -2.21 10.05 13.20
N ALA A 43 -1.83 10.61 12.05
CA ALA A 43 -1.23 11.94 12.01
C ALA A 43 -2.25 13.08 12.16
N SER A 44 -1.87 14.20 12.76
CA SER A 44 -2.63 15.46 12.63
C SER A 44 -2.25 16.24 11.36
N THR A 45 -0.96 16.23 11.02
CA THR A 45 -0.38 16.76 9.78
C THR A 45 0.69 15.79 9.30
N ALA A 46 0.93 15.70 7.99
CA ALA A 46 1.89 14.77 7.45
C ALA A 46 2.76 15.37 6.34
N ILE A 47 4.04 15.00 6.37
CA ILE A 47 4.93 15.05 5.21
C ILE A 47 5.09 13.61 4.73
N LEU A 48 4.80 13.35 3.46
CA LEU A 48 4.87 12.03 2.83
C LEU A 48 5.94 12.06 1.74
N ASN A 49 6.92 11.18 1.83
CA ASN A 49 7.94 11.03 0.80
C ASN A 49 7.97 9.60 0.29
N ASP A 50 8.12 9.45 -1.03
CA ASP A 50 8.46 8.18 -1.65
C ASP A 50 9.26 8.43 -2.93
N ILE A 51 10.34 7.67 -3.12
CA ILE A 51 11.17 7.82 -4.32
C ILE A 51 10.50 7.20 -5.56
N ASP A 52 9.48 6.36 -5.38
CA ASP A 52 8.72 5.82 -6.51
C ASP A 52 7.88 6.94 -7.16
N PRO A 53 8.16 7.29 -8.42
CA PRO A 53 7.50 8.44 -9.07
C PRO A 53 6.01 8.23 -9.30
N PHE A 54 5.53 6.98 -9.35
CA PHE A 54 4.09 6.70 -9.47
C PHE A 54 3.39 6.76 -8.13
N ILE A 55 4.03 6.32 -7.03
CA ILE A 55 3.49 6.52 -5.68
C ILE A 55 3.35 8.02 -5.41
N TYR A 56 4.41 8.80 -5.65
CA TYR A 56 4.36 10.26 -5.58
C TYR A 56 3.21 10.82 -6.41
N ARG A 57 3.14 10.46 -7.71
CA ARG A 57 2.11 10.99 -8.61
C ARG A 57 0.68 10.67 -8.14
N ILE A 58 0.44 9.46 -7.65
CA ILE A 58 -0.88 9.05 -7.15
C ILE A 58 -1.25 9.83 -5.89
N LEU A 59 -0.32 9.98 -4.95
CA LEU A 59 -0.56 10.73 -3.72
C LEU A 59 -0.73 12.24 -4.00
N PHE A 60 0.17 12.83 -4.79
CA PHE A 60 0.10 14.24 -5.18
C PHE A 60 -1.20 14.60 -5.92
N ARG A 61 -1.78 13.65 -6.66
CA ARG A 61 -3.04 13.80 -7.40
C ARG A 61 -4.15 12.90 -6.85
N PHE A 62 -4.17 12.70 -5.53
CA PHE A 62 -5.08 11.72 -4.91
C PHE A 62 -6.55 12.05 -5.13
N ASP A 63 -6.91 13.33 -5.23
CA ASP A 63 -8.26 13.82 -5.52
C ASP A 63 -8.68 13.68 -6.99
N GLN A 64 -7.75 13.31 -7.88
CA GLN A 64 -7.98 13.09 -9.31
C GLN A 64 -8.14 11.60 -9.65
N GLN A 65 -8.25 10.72 -8.65
CA GLN A 65 -8.48 9.29 -8.88
C GLN A 65 -9.90 9.06 -9.45
N ILE A 66 -9.99 8.17 -10.43
CA ILE A 66 -11.23 7.75 -11.08
C ILE A 66 -11.64 6.41 -10.47
N VAL A 67 -12.72 6.44 -9.68
CA VAL A 67 -13.27 5.27 -8.98
C VAL A 67 -14.76 5.12 -9.34
N PRO A 68 -15.12 4.33 -10.36
CA PRO A 68 -16.52 4.08 -10.69
C PRO A 68 -17.22 3.27 -9.59
N GLU A 69 -18.55 3.28 -9.61
CA GLU A 69 -19.38 2.48 -8.69
C GLU A 69 -19.04 0.99 -8.73
N LEU A 70 -18.86 0.47 -9.95
CA LEU A 70 -18.40 -0.88 -10.21
C LEU A 70 -17.23 -0.82 -11.17
N PHE A 71 -16.13 -1.46 -10.78
CA PHE A 71 -14.95 -1.64 -11.62
C PHE A 71 -14.81 -3.10 -12.05
N THR A 72 -14.81 -3.36 -13.36
CA THR A 72 -14.88 -4.70 -13.96
C THR A 72 -13.51 -5.19 -14.46
N ALA A 73 -13.41 -6.49 -14.74
CA ALA A 73 -12.22 -7.07 -15.36
C ALA A 73 -11.94 -6.48 -16.76
N GLU A 74 -12.98 -6.18 -17.55
CA GLU A 74 -12.84 -5.52 -18.84
C GLU A 74 -12.20 -4.14 -18.71
N GLN A 75 -12.71 -3.32 -17.79
CA GLN A 75 -12.14 -2.01 -17.47
C GLN A 75 -10.71 -2.12 -16.94
N TYR A 76 -10.41 -3.14 -16.12
CA TYR A 76 -9.05 -3.41 -15.64
C TYR A 76 -8.06 -3.58 -16.80
N TYR A 77 -8.41 -4.40 -17.79
CA TYR A 77 -7.54 -4.61 -18.95
C TYR A 77 -7.46 -3.41 -19.88
N ALA A 78 -8.57 -2.65 -20.02
CA ALA A 78 -8.59 -1.43 -20.81
C ALA A 78 -7.64 -0.36 -20.24
N VAL A 79 -7.71 -0.06 -18.94
CA VAL A 79 -7.00 1.11 -18.38
C VAL A 79 -5.57 0.82 -17.94
N ARG A 80 -5.20 -0.43 -17.65
CA ARG A 80 -3.89 -0.76 -17.07
C ARG A 80 -2.70 -0.47 -18.00
N GLY A 81 -2.93 -0.47 -19.32
CA GLY A 81 -1.91 -0.17 -20.33
C GLY A 81 -1.83 1.30 -20.71
N GLU A 82 -2.79 2.12 -20.29
CA GLU A 82 -2.88 3.53 -20.67
C GLU A 82 -1.81 4.38 -19.97
N PRO A 83 -1.28 5.44 -20.60
CA PRO A 83 -0.28 6.33 -19.97
C PRO A 83 -0.74 6.94 -18.64
N ASP A 84 -2.05 7.11 -18.45
CA ASP A 84 -2.67 7.67 -17.26
C ASP A 84 -3.33 6.64 -16.35
N TRP A 85 -2.94 5.35 -16.45
CA TRP A 85 -3.42 4.25 -15.60
C TRP A 85 -3.40 4.60 -14.09
N TRP A 86 -2.48 5.48 -13.67
CA TRP A 86 -2.34 5.94 -12.29
C TRP A 86 -3.60 6.62 -11.75
N ARG A 87 -4.47 7.16 -12.61
CA ARG A 87 -5.79 7.69 -12.22
C ARG A 87 -6.72 6.60 -11.71
N TYR A 88 -6.51 5.36 -12.12
CA TYR A 88 -7.30 4.20 -11.73
C TYR A 88 -6.58 3.34 -10.68
N ALA A 89 -5.52 3.85 -10.04
CA ALA A 89 -4.66 3.06 -9.16
C ALA A 89 -5.43 2.39 -8.01
N TYR A 90 -6.41 3.10 -7.43
CA TYR A 90 -7.27 2.55 -6.38
C TYR A 90 -8.05 1.30 -6.85
N CYS A 91 -8.61 1.36 -8.06
CA CYS A 91 -9.32 0.25 -8.70
C CYS A 91 -8.39 -0.89 -9.12
N LEU A 92 -7.29 -0.56 -9.80
CA LEU A 92 -6.31 -1.52 -10.28
C LEU A 92 -5.72 -2.32 -9.11
N GLN A 93 -5.27 -1.67 -8.04
CA GLN A 93 -4.70 -2.36 -6.88
C GLN A 93 -5.72 -3.28 -6.18
N ARG A 94 -7.01 -2.89 -6.13
CA ARG A 94 -8.04 -3.73 -5.51
C ARG A 94 -8.21 -5.06 -6.24
N MET A 95 -8.17 -5.03 -7.57
CA MET A 95 -8.32 -6.21 -8.41
C MET A 95 -7.01 -6.98 -8.62
N SER A 96 -5.87 -6.40 -8.29
CA SER A 96 -4.55 -6.98 -8.54
C SER A 96 -4.24 -8.24 -7.73
N PHE A 97 -3.51 -9.17 -8.36
CA PHE A 97 -2.97 -10.35 -7.70
C PHE A 97 -2.04 -9.97 -6.55
N SER A 98 -2.27 -10.59 -5.39
CA SER A 98 -1.46 -10.43 -4.17
C SER A 98 -1.17 -8.98 -3.79
N SER A 99 -2.02 -8.03 -4.19
CA SER A 99 -1.87 -6.63 -3.77
C SER A 99 -0.52 -6.00 -4.18
N VAL A 100 0.16 -6.61 -5.16
CA VAL A 100 1.46 -6.15 -5.66
C VAL A 100 1.25 -4.84 -6.41
N PHE A 101 2.18 -3.90 -6.24
CA PHE A 101 2.27 -2.69 -7.05
C PHE A 101 3.46 -2.84 -8.00
N ARG A 102 3.18 -2.99 -9.30
CA ARG A 102 4.21 -3.17 -10.32
C ARG A 102 3.77 -2.56 -11.63
N TYR A 103 4.71 -1.92 -12.30
CA TYR A 103 4.51 -1.29 -13.59
C TYR A 103 5.78 -1.45 -14.43
N SER A 104 5.69 -1.05 -15.69
CA SER A 104 6.79 -1.04 -16.65
C SER A 104 6.62 0.17 -17.56
N LYS A 105 7.47 0.27 -18.59
CA LYS A 105 7.29 1.26 -19.67
C LYS A 105 5.92 1.15 -20.38
N ASN A 106 5.25 0.00 -20.29
CA ASN A 106 3.92 -0.25 -20.88
C ASN A 106 2.77 -0.06 -19.86
N GLY A 107 3.00 0.65 -18.76
CA GLY A 107 1.98 0.89 -17.74
C GLY A 107 1.92 -0.20 -16.66
N TYR A 108 0.76 -0.30 -16.00
CA TYR A 108 0.51 -1.17 -14.86
C TYR A 108 0.44 -2.65 -15.26
N ASN A 109 1.38 -3.46 -14.77
CA ASN A 109 1.63 -4.80 -15.30
C ASN A 109 1.31 -5.95 -14.31
N VAL A 110 0.51 -5.69 -13.28
CA VAL A 110 0.07 -6.73 -12.32
C VAL A 110 -1.10 -7.51 -12.90
N PRO A 111 -1.11 -8.86 -12.87
CA PRO A 111 -2.27 -9.63 -13.31
C PRO A 111 -3.47 -9.44 -12.37
N ILE A 112 -4.68 -9.62 -12.91
CA ILE A 112 -5.90 -9.65 -12.09
C ILE A 112 -5.87 -10.84 -11.13
N LYS A 113 -6.38 -10.66 -9.91
CA LYS A 113 -6.58 -11.74 -8.95
C LYS A 113 -7.58 -12.74 -9.52
N LYS A 114 -7.31 -14.02 -9.28
CA LYS A 114 -8.17 -15.12 -9.69
C LYS A 114 -8.67 -15.91 -8.50
N THR A 115 -9.91 -16.40 -8.58
CA THR A 115 -10.53 -17.34 -7.64
C THR A 115 -10.97 -18.56 -8.43
N LYS A 116 -10.41 -19.73 -8.12
CA LYS A 116 -10.68 -20.99 -8.84
C LYS A 116 -10.42 -20.88 -10.35
N GLY A 117 -9.33 -20.21 -10.74
CA GLY A 117 -8.91 -20.05 -12.15
C GLY A 117 -9.53 -18.86 -12.88
N GLU A 118 -10.67 -18.36 -12.39
CA GLU A 118 -11.41 -17.24 -13.00
C GLU A 118 -11.01 -15.89 -12.40
N PRO A 119 -10.98 -14.80 -13.18
CA PRO A 119 -10.88 -13.45 -12.63
C PRO A 119 -11.92 -13.20 -11.54
N ILE A 120 -11.56 -12.45 -10.50
CA ILE A 120 -12.55 -12.01 -9.52
C ILE A 120 -13.65 -11.17 -10.19
N GLY A 121 -14.86 -11.21 -9.62
CA GLY A 121 -15.97 -10.38 -10.08
C GLY A 121 -15.71 -8.88 -9.90
N PRO A 122 -16.66 -8.03 -10.36
CA PRO A 122 -16.57 -6.59 -10.21
C PRO A 122 -16.35 -6.16 -8.76
N VAL A 123 -15.59 -5.08 -8.57
CA VAL A 123 -15.34 -4.51 -7.24
C VAL A 123 -16.05 -3.16 -7.08
N ALA A 124 -16.74 -3.00 -5.96
CA ALA A 124 -17.31 -1.72 -5.53
C ALA A 124 -16.42 -1.16 -4.41
N ILE A 125 -15.67 -0.10 -4.70
CA ILE A 125 -14.72 0.52 -3.75
C ILE A 125 -14.84 2.04 -3.68
N ARG A 126 -15.92 2.59 -4.24
CA ARG A 126 -16.17 4.04 -4.24
C ARG A 126 -16.27 4.58 -2.82
N GLU A 127 -17.03 3.92 -1.95
CA GLU A 127 -17.17 4.33 -0.54
C GLU A 127 -15.82 4.34 0.20
N ASP A 128 -15.01 3.28 0.03
CA ASP A 128 -13.66 3.21 0.61
C ASP A 128 -12.77 4.39 0.13
N TYR A 129 -12.84 4.73 -1.15
CA TYR A 129 -12.12 5.86 -1.73
C TYR A 129 -12.63 7.20 -1.19
N GLU A 130 -13.95 7.40 -1.09
CA GLU A 130 -14.53 8.66 -0.59
C GLU A 130 -14.17 8.92 0.87
N GLN A 131 -14.14 7.87 1.71
CA GLN A 131 -13.63 7.97 3.08
C GLN A 131 -12.14 8.35 3.10
N ALA A 132 -11.33 7.74 2.22
CA ALA A 132 -9.92 8.08 2.11
C ALA A 132 -9.70 9.50 1.58
N LEU A 133 -10.48 9.96 0.61
CA LEU A 133 -10.42 11.30 0.04
C LEU A 133 -10.81 12.36 1.06
N LYS A 134 -11.87 12.12 1.84
CA LYS A 134 -12.24 12.99 2.95
C LYS A 134 -11.06 13.15 3.91
N ARG A 135 -10.46 12.03 4.32
CA ARG A 135 -9.31 12.06 5.23
C ARG A 135 -8.08 12.72 4.61
N TRP A 136 -7.83 12.52 3.32
CA TRP A 136 -6.75 13.17 2.58
C TRP A 136 -6.89 14.69 2.62
N LYS A 137 -8.09 15.21 2.36
CA LYS A 137 -8.41 16.64 2.43
C LYS A 137 -8.25 17.20 3.85
N GLU A 138 -8.67 16.45 4.88
CA GLU A 138 -8.49 16.84 6.28
C GLU A 138 -7.01 16.86 6.70
N LEU A 139 -6.21 15.88 6.22
CA LEU A 139 -4.79 15.78 6.54
C LEU A 139 -3.95 16.82 5.79
N ASN A 140 -4.36 17.17 4.57
CA ASN A 140 -3.68 18.09 3.66
C ASN A 140 -2.14 17.89 3.63
N PRO A 141 -1.66 16.67 3.28
CA PRO A 141 -0.25 16.35 3.43
C PRO A 141 0.62 17.07 2.40
N MET A 142 1.86 17.37 2.79
CA MET A 142 2.91 17.72 1.83
C MET A 142 3.49 16.44 1.23
N VAL A 143 3.63 16.37 -0.09
CA VAL A 143 4.08 15.15 -0.79
C VAL A 143 5.36 15.44 -1.58
N PHE A 144 6.38 14.60 -1.43
CA PHE A 144 7.67 14.72 -2.07
C PHE A 144 8.08 13.42 -2.81
N ASP A 145 8.87 13.57 -3.87
CA ASP A 145 9.53 12.52 -4.64
C ASP A 145 11.05 12.62 -4.55
N MET A 146 11.58 12.62 -3.33
CA MET A 146 13.01 12.82 -3.07
C MET A 146 13.65 11.55 -2.49
N ASN A 147 14.97 11.45 -2.60
CA ASN A 147 15.69 10.46 -1.80
C ASN A 147 15.53 10.82 -0.31
N TYR A 148 15.35 9.83 0.56
CA TYR A 148 15.15 10.07 1.99
C TYR A 148 16.27 10.94 2.61
N SER A 149 17.50 10.82 2.11
CA SER A 149 18.67 11.56 2.60
C SER A 149 18.70 13.03 2.17
N GLU A 150 17.91 13.40 1.16
CA GLU A 150 17.79 14.78 0.68
C GLU A 150 16.77 15.58 1.48
N ILE A 151 15.94 14.92 2.29
CA ILE A 151 15.02 15.59 3.21
C ILE A 151 15.84 16.24 4.33
N PRO A 152 15.79 17.58 4.49
CA PRO A 152 16.56 18.24 5.53
C PRO A 152 16.09 17.82 6.93
N TYR A 153 17.03 17.51 7.82
CA TYR A 153 16.71 17.15 9.21
C TYR A 153 15.75 18.10 9.94
N PRO A 154 15.80 19.45 9.74
CA PRO A 154 14.82 20.35 10.35
C PRO A 154 13.36 20.05 10.01
N GLN A 155 13.06 19.36 8.90
CA GLN A 155 11.68 18.93 8.58
C GLN A 155 11.12 17.92 9.60
N ALA A 156 12.00 17.19 10.31
CA ALA A 156 11.60 16.27 11.36
C ALA A 156 11.35 16.94 12.72
N HIS A 157 11.69 18.24 12.89
CA HIS A 157 11.54 18.94 14.16
C HIS A 157 10.12 18.86 14.70
N ASN A 158 9.99 18.41 15.95
CA ASN A 158 8.72 18.18 16.64
C ASN A 158 7.78 17.15 15.97
N ARG A 159 8.25 16.37 14.99
CA ARG A 159 7.47 15.33 14.30
C ARG A 159 7.91 13.93 14.71
N VAL A 160 6.97 12.99 14.59
CA VAL A 160 7.31 11.56 14.60
C VAL A 160 7.84 11.19 13.22
N ALA A 161 9.10 10.75 13.14
CA ALA A 161 9.72 10.25 11.93
C ALA A 161 9.41 8.76 11.77
N ILE A 162 8.77 8.39 10.66
CA ILE A 162 8.46 7.00 10.32
C ILE A 162 9.41 6.56 9.21
N LEU A 163 10.13 5.47 9.45
CA LEU A 163 11.10 4.89 8.56
C LEU A 163 10.69 3.44 8.26
N ASP A 164 10.38 3.17 7.00
CA ASP A 164 10.02 1.84 6.47
C ASP A 164 10.81 1.57 5.18
N PRO A 165 12.15 1.48 5.26
CA PRO A 165 13.00 1.39 4.09
C PRO A 165 12.81 0.05 3.36
N PRO A 166 13.32 -0.07 2.13
CA PRO A 166 13.62 -1.36 1.52
C PRO A 166 14.49 -2.23 2.46
N TYR A 167 14.02 -3.41 2.88
CA TYR A 167 14.74 -4.21 3.89
C TYR A 167 16.01 -4.90 3.35
N GLU A 168 17.14 -4.80 4.07
CA GLU A 168 18.41 -5.45 3.70
C GLU A 168 18.23 -6.98 3.52
N GLY A 169 18.72 -7.50 2.39
CA GLY A 169 18.64 -8.93 2.09
C GLY A 169 17.25 -9.46 1.73
N SER A 170 16.24 -8.60 1.59
CA SER A 170 14.92 -9.00 1.09
C SER A 170 14.85 -8.98 -0.45
N GLN A 171 13.96 -9.78 -1.04
CA GLN A 171 13.68 -9.78 -2.47
C GLN A 171 12.36 -9.05 -2.75
N ALA A 172 12.34 -7.72 -2.67
CA ALA A 172 11.20 -6.92 -3.08
C ALA A 172 11.47 -6.21 -4.41
N ALA A 173 10.42 -5.98 -5.20
CA ALA A 173 10.53 -5.34 -6.53
C ALA A 173 11.09 -3.91 -6.47
N TYR A 174 10.93 -3.24 -5.33
CA TYR A 174 11.45 -1.89 -5.06
C TYR A 174 12.88 -1.88 -4.49
N ASN A 175 13.49 -3.05 -4.21
CA ASN A 175 14.89 -3.14 -3.76
C ASN A 175 15.88 -2.94 -4.93
N ALA A 176 15.51 -2.13 -5.92
CA ALA A 176 16.39 -1.83 -7.04
C ALA A 176 17.70 -1.20 -6.56
N SER A 177 18.77 -1.44 -7.31
CA SER A 177 20.13 -0.98 -7.05
C SER A 177 20.17 0.49 -6.60
N GLY A 178 20.73 0.78 -5.42
CA GLY A 178 21.01 2.15 -4.99
C GLY A 178 20.70 2.45 -3.52
N PHE A 179 19.90 1.63 -2.83
CA PHE A 179 19.68 1.82 -1.39
C PHE A 179 20.92 1.40 -0.59
N SER A 180 21.56 2.36 0.08
CA SER A 180 22.76 2.13 0.90
C SER A 180 22.36 2.03 2.37
N TYR A 181 22.31 0.80 2.92
CA TYR A 181 22.00 0.57 4.34
C TYR A 181 22.92 1.32 5.30
N PRO A 182 24.26 1.35 5.10
CA PRO A 182 25.14 2.14 5.95
C PRO A 182 24.80 3.64 5.94
N THR A 183 24.48 4.19 4.76
CA THR A 183 24.07 5.60 4.63
C THR A 183 22.73 5.87 5.32
N TYR A 184 21.79 4.94 5.22
CA TYR A 184 20.50 5.02 5.89
C TYR A 184 20.65 5.05 7.42
N TRP A 185 21.47 4.18 7.99
CA TRP A 185 21.69 4.19 9.44
C TRP A 185 22.44 5.42 9.94
N ASN A 186 23.40 5.95 9.16
CA ASN A 186 24.01 7.24 9.47
C ASN A 186 22.96 8.38 9.50
N TYR A 187 21.97 8.32 8.59
CA TYR A 187 20.86 9.27 8.58
C TYR A 187 19.93 9.09 9.79
N VAL A 188 19.63 7.85 10.18
CA VAL A 188 18.87 7.52 11.41
C VAL A 188 19.53 8.12 12.65
N GLU A 189 20.86 8.00 12.77
CA GLU A 189 21.60 8.59 13.89
C GLU A 189 21.47 10.11 13.91
N GLY A 190 21.58 10.77 12.75
CA GLY A 190 21.33 12.21 12.63
C GLY A 190 19.92 12.60 13.07
N LEU A 191 18.90 11.82 12.68
CA LEU A 191 17.50 12.09 13.04
C LEU A 191 17.23 12.09 14.54
N LYS A 192 18.02 11.39 15.36
CA LYS A 192 17.82 11.34 16.83
C LYS A 192 17.89 12.71 17.48
N HIS A 193 18.59 13.66 16.87
CA HIS A 193 18.73 15.03 17.35
C HIS A 193 17.65 15.99 16.85
N HIS A 194 16.81 15.55 15.91
CA HIS A 194 15.85 16.41 15.24
C HIS A 194 14.40 15.92 15.39
N ALA A 195 14.16 14.62 15.32
CA ALA A 195 12.83 14.05 15.44
C ALA A 195 12.34 14.05 16.90
N LYS A 196 11.04 14.25 17.10
CA LYS A 196 10.40 14.04 18.42
C LYS A 196 10.49 12.57 18.85
N ALA A 197 10.26 11.69 17.88
CA ALA A 197 10.39 10.25 18.02
C ALA A 197 10.72 9.66 16.64
N ILE A 198 11.40 8.52 16.63
CA ILE A 198 11.69 7.76 15.41
C ILE A 198 11.02 6.40 15.56
N VAL A 199 10.25 5.99 14.55
CA VAL A 199 9.67 4.65 14.43
C VAL A 199 10.31 4.00 13.22
N ILE A 200 11.02 2.89 13.46
CA ILE A 200 11.67 2.11 12.40
C ILE A 200 10.94 0.78 12.27
N PHE A 201 10.63 0.41 11.04
CA PHE A 201 10.28 -0.95 10.69
C PHE A 201 11.40 -1.54 9.86
N ASP A 202 11.85 -2.73 10.23
CA ASP A 202 12.88 -3.46 9.51
C ASP A 202 12.78 -4.96 9.81
N ARG A 203 13.68 -5.77 9.26
CA ARG A 203 13.92 -7.12 9.73
C ARG A 203 14.48 -7.09 11.14
N LEU A 204 14.11 -8.09 11.94
CA LEU A 204 14.67 -8.30 13.27
C LEU A 204 16.21 -8.27 13.27
N ALA A 205 16.83 -9.06 12.39
CA ALA A 205 18.30 -9.15 12.30
C ALA A 205 18.96 -7.80 11.95
N ASN A 206 18.28 -6.95 11.18
CA ASN A 206 18.80 -5.64 10.81
C ASN A 206 18.77 -4.68 12.01
N LEU A 207 17.66 -4.66 12.77
CA LEU A 207 17.59 -3.84 13.99
C LEU A 207 18.65 -4.28 15.02
N GLU A 208 18.79 -5.58 15.26
CA GLU A 208 19.75 -6.13 16.22
C GLU A 208 21.20 -5.82 15.83
N LYS A 209 21.55 -5.94 14.54
CA LYS A 209 22.87 -5.56 13.99
C LYS A 209 23.24 -4.10 14.30
N HIS A 210 22.26 -3.23 14.46
CA HIS A 210 22.44 -1.81 14.76
C HIS A 210 22.18 -1.47 16.24
N GLY A 211 22.16 -2.47 17.12
CA GLY A 211 22.01 -2.29 18.57
C GLY A 211 20.63 -1.80 18.99
N VAL A 212 19.61 -2.00 18.14
CA VAL A 212 18.23 -1.64 18.44
C VAL A 212 17.52 -2.86 19.02
N THR A 213 17.10 -2.77 20.28
CA THR A 213 16.21 -3.78 20.88
C THR A 213 14.82 -3.64 20.24
N PRO A 214 14.31 -4.69 19.56
CA PRO A 214 12.99 -4.64 18.95
C PRO A 214 11.92 -4.55 20.04
N LEU A 215 11.01 -3.59 19.90
CA LEU A 215 9.89 -3.43 20.81
C LEU A 215 8.84 -4.54 20.64
N ASP A 216 8.70 -5.04 19.41
CA ASP A 216 7.79 -6.13 19.05
C ASP A 216 8.16 -6.67 17.67
N THR A 217 7.59 -7.83 17.32
CA THR A 217 7.84 -8.49 16.04
C THR A 217 6.55 -9.04 15.43
N ARG A 218 6.60 -9.34 14.14
CA ARG A 218 5.59 -10.15 13.45
C ARG A 218 6.21 -10.95 12.32
N ASN A 219 5.60 -12.09 12.01
CA ASN A 219 5.95 -12.85 10.82
C ASN A 219 5.41 -12.13 9.58
N MET A 220 6.29 -11.84 8.62
CA MET A 220 5.88 -11.35 7.32
C MET A 220 5.20 -12.46 6.52
N ARG A 221 4.11 -12.13 5.85
CA ARG A 221 3.45 -13.06 4.94
C ARG A 221 4.12 -13.01 3.59
N VAL A 222 4.76 -14.10 3.18
CA VAL A 222 5.21 -14.32 1.81
C VAL A 222 4.21 -15.24 1.12
N ALA A 223 3.90 -14.98 -0.15
CA ALA A 223 3.03 -15.87 -0.91
C ALA A 223 3.81 -17.15 -1.28
N GLY A 224 3.29 -18.33 -0.91
CA GLY A 224 3.85 -19.63 -1.33
C GLY A 224 4.53 -20.42 -0.22
N HIS A 225 5.59 -21.16 -0.60
CA HIS A 225 6.32 -22.13 0.24
C HIS A 225 7.56 -21.57 0.95
N TYR A 226 7.82 -20.28 0.86
CA TYR A 226 8.99 -19.68 1.49
C TYR A 226 8.70 -19.36 2.96
N ASP A 227 9.66 -19.67 3.83
CA ASP A 227 9.64 -19.20 5.20
C ASP A 227 9.61 -17.67 5.18
N GLY A 228 8.52 -17.11 5.70
CA GLY A 228 8.41 -15.68 5.88
C GLY A 228 9.47 -15.21 6.85
N ASP A 229 9.94 -13.98 6.66
CA ASP A 229 10.95 -13.39 7.55
C ASP A 229 10.27 -12.53 8.63
N THR A 230 11.03 -12.12 9.66
CA THR A 230 10.48 -11.45 10.84
C THR A 230 10.63 -9.94 10.72
N GLU A 231 9.51 -9.23 10.56
CA GLU A 231 9.48 -7.77 10.68
C GLU A 231 9.46 -7.39 12.16
N ALA A 232 10.31 -6.45 12.54
CA ALA A 232 10.42 -5.88 13.86
C ALA A 232 10.15 -4.37 13.82
N ILE A 233 9.77 -3.83 14.97
CA ILE A 233 9.59 -2.40 15.16
C ILE A 233 10.56 -1.89 16.24
N GLY A 234 11.27 -0.81 15.94
CA GLY A 234 12.07 -0.06 16.91
C GLY A 234 11.46 1.33 17.10
N ILE A 235 11.39 1.82 18.34
CA ILE A 235 10.93 3.18 18.64
C ILE A 235 11.97 3.90 19.48
N TYR A 236 12.53 4.99 18.96
CA TYR A 236 13.42 5.88 19.69
C TYR A 236 12.65 7.11 20.15
N MET A 237 12.63 7.39 21.45
CA MET A 237 12.05 8.61 22.01
C MET A 237 12.66 8.91 23.37
N ALA A 238 12.71 10.19 23.75
CA ALA A 238 13.27 10.63 25.04
C ALA A 238 14.72 10.18 25.30
N GLY A 239 15.52 10.05 24.23
CA GLY A 239 16.95 9.75 24.34
C GLY A 239 17.32 8.26 24.24
N SER A 240 16.35 7.33 24.23
CA SER A 240 16.61 5.89 24.18
C SER A 240 15.62 5.13 23.29
N TRP A 241 15.99 3.88 22.96
CA TRP A 241 15.09 2.92 22.33
C TRP A 241 14.13 2.33 23.38
N LEU A 242 12.84 2.23 23.04
CA LEU A 242 11.85 1.60 23.90
C LEU A 242 12.04 0.08 23.94
N GLU A 243 12.07 -0.49 25.14
CA GLU A 243 12.23 -1.93 25.34
C GLU A 243 10.91 -2.68 25.53
N THR A 244 9.86 -1.99 26.00
CA THR A 244 8.54 -2.59 26.24
C THR A 244 7.41 -1.64 25.87
N TRP A 245 6.28 -2.19 25.45
CA TRP A 245 5.05 -1.41 25.36
C TRP A 245 4.66 -1.01 26.78
N ASP A 246 4.45 0.28 27.02
CA ASP A 246 3.86 0.73 28.28
C ASP A 246 2.47 0.10 28.43
N ASN A 247 2.41 -0.96 29.24
CA ASN A 247 1.21 -1.75 29.45
C ASN A 247 0.21 -1.02 30.37
N SER A 248 0.60 0.08 30.99
CA SER A 248 -0.28 0.86 31.88
C SER A 248 -1.49 1.43 31.14
N ALA A 249 -1.39 1.60 29.82
CA ALA A 249 -2.43 2.17 28.98
C ALA A 249 -3.26 1.14 28.18
N LYS A 250 -3.09 -0.18 28.39
CA LYS A 250 -3.88 -1.18 27.64
C LYS A 250 -5.38 -0.95 27.89
N PRO A 251 -6.18 -0.53 26.89
CA PRO A 251 -7.61 -0.48 27.04
C PRO A 251 -8.06 -1.91 27.33
N LYS A 252 -8.73 -2.12 28.46
CA LYS A 252 -9.38 -3.40 28.77
C LYS A 252 -10.17 -3.77 27.52
N LYS A 253 -9.77 -4.83 26.82
CA LYS A 253 -10.50 -5.32 25.65
C LYS A 253 -11.95 -5.43 26.09
N ALA A 254 -12.80 -4.52 25.59
CA ALA A 254 -14.23 -4.64 25.78
C ALA A 254 -14.57 -5.98 25.16
N ARG A 255 -14.79 -6.98 26.03
CA ARG A 255 -15.23 -8.29 25.65
C ARG A 255 -16.60 -8.03 25.06
N GLN A 256 -16.66 -7.85 23.73
CA GLN A 256 -17.92 -7.77 23.02
C GLN A 256 -18.59 -9.09 23.34
N ALA A 257 -19.55 -9.03 24.27
CA ALA A 257 -20.45 -10.12 24.52
C ALA A 257 -21.04 -10.44 23.15
N LYS A 258 -20.69 -11.61 22.60
CA LYS A 258 -21.43 -12.20 21.50
C LYS A 258 -22.87 -12.27 22.02
N LYS A 259 -23.70 -11.28 21.69
CA LYS A 259 -25.15 -11.45 21.74
C LYS A 259 -25.39 -12.69 20.88
N LYS A 260 -25.83 -13.78 21.51
CA LYS A 260 -26.40 -14.92 20.80
C LYS A 260 -27.43 -14.33 19.86
N ALA A 261 -27.13 -14.36 18.56
CA ALA A 261 -28.12 -14.01 17.56
C ALA A 261 -29.29 -14.96 17.76
N GLU A 262 -30.47 -14.41 18.02
CA GLU A 262 -31.70 -15.18 17.97
C GLU A 262 -31.82 -15.82 16.59
N PRO A 263 -32.32 -17.06 16.50
CA PRO A 263 -32.45 -17.77 15.24
C PRO A 263 -33.39 -16.99 14.31
N VAL A 264 -32.83 -16.46 13.23
CA VAL A 264 -33.58 -15.85 12.13
C VAL A 264 -34.50 -16.94 11.55
N LYS A 265 -35.82 -16.73 11.63
CA LYS A 265 -36.81 -17.57 10.96
C LYS A 265 -36.49 -17.64 9.47
N LYS A 266 -36.41 -18.87 8.94
CA LYS A 266 -36.26 -19.13 7.50
C LYS A 266 -37.39 -18.41 6.74
N PRO A 267 -37.08 -17.61 5.70
CA PRO A 267 -38.10 -17.14 4.79
C PRO A 267 -38.68 -18.32 4.00
N GLU A 268 -40.00 -18.31 3.83
CA GLU A 268 -40.74 -19.25 3.00
C GLU A 268 -40.22 -19.24 1.56
N SER A 269 -40.15 -20.43 0.98
CA SER A 269 -39.69 -20.66 -0.39
C SER A 269 -40.61 -19.99 -1.40
N VAL A 270 -40.13 -18.91 -2.00
CA VAL A 270 -40.75 -18.31 -3.19
C VAL A 270 -40.61 -19.29 -4.37
N LYS A 271 -41.75 -19.72 -4.92
CA LYS A 271 -41.82 -20.55 -6.13
C LYS A 271 -41.07 -19.88 -7.28
N LYS A 272 -40.16 -20.61 -7.91
CA LYS A 272 -39.50 -20.22 -9.16
C LYS A 272 -40.55 -20.08 -10.28
N PRO A 273 -40.56 -18.98 -11.06
CA PRO A 273 -41.25 -18.96 -12.34
C PRO A 273 -40.48 -19.81 -13.36
N GLU A 274 -41.24 -20.46 -14.23
CA GLU A 274 -40.76 -21.31 -15.32
C GLU A 274 -39.97 -20.51 -16.37
N PRO A 275 -38.96 -21.11 -17.01
CA PRO A 275 -38.18 -20.45 -18.04
C PRO A 275 -38.98 -20.34 -19.35
N VAL A 276 -39.18 -19.10 -19.80
CA VAL A 276 -39.66 -18.81 -21.15
C VAL A 276 -38.51 -19.00 -22.14
N LEU A 277 -38.64 -20.02 -22.99
CA LEU A 277 -37.81 -20.26 -24.15
C LEU A 277 -38.04 -19.15 -25.20
N THR A 278 -36.99 -18.39 -25.51
CA THR A 278 -36.94 -17.61 -26.76
C THR A 278 -35.67 -17.97 -27.52
N PHE A 279 -35.88 -18.55 -28.70
CA PHE A 279 -34.85 -18.76 -29.71
C PHE A 279 -34.67 -17.47 -30.51
N SER A 280 -33.45 -16.97 -30.59
CA SER A 280 -33.04 -15.99 -31.61
C SER A 280 -31.71 -16.44 -32.21
N THR A 281 -31.77 -16.78 -33.49
CA THR A 281 -30.66 -17.20 -34.34
C THR A 281 -29.87 -15.96 -34.78
N ALA A 282 -28.69 -15.76 -34.18
CA ALA A 282 -27.74 -14.76 -34.64
C ALA A 282 -26.76 -15.37 -35.67
N LYS A 283 -26.63 -14.67 -36.80
CA LYS A 283 -25.78 -14.98 -37.95
C LYS A 283 -24.30 -15.12 -37.57
N LYS A 284 -23.69 -16.16 -38.15
CA LYS A 284 -22.25 -16.40 -38.22
C LYS A 284 -21.62 -15.33 -39.12
N VAL A 285 -20.72 -14.52 -38.58
CA VAL A 285 -19.86 -13.59 -39.35
C VAL A 285 -18.45 -14.16 -39.33
N GLU A 286 -17.89 -14.40 -40.52
CA GLU A 286 -16.53 -14.88 -40.72
C GLU A 286 -15.50 -13.79 -40.40
N PRO A 287 -14.34 -14.13 -39.82
CA PRO A 287 -13.26 -13.18 -39.60
C PRO A 287 -12.45 -12.97 -40.90
N VAL A 288 -12.28 -11.71 -41.27
CA VAL A 288 -11.34 -11.26 -42.31
C VAL A 288 -9.94 -11.18 -41.69
N GLU A 289 -9.04 -12.05 -42.14
CA GLU A 289 -7.60 -11.93 -41.89
C GLU A 289 -7.05 -10.66 -42.55
N LYS A 290 -6.48 -9.76 -41.75
CA LYS A 290 -5.53 -8.75 -42.23
C LYS A 290 -4.19 -8.98 -41.53
N ALA A 291 -3.22 -9.45 -42.31
CA ALA A 291 -1.82 -9.47 -41.94
C ALA A 291 -1.33 -8.03 -41.74
N ALA A 292 -0.77 -7.75 -40.57
CA ALA A 292 -0.06 -6.51 -40.28
C ALA A 292 1.44 -6.73 -40.53
N GLU A 293 2.01 -5.95 -41.44
CA GLU A 293 3.45 -5.86 -41.68
C GLU A 293 4.17 -5.27 -40.46
N GLU A 294 5.25 -5.93 -40.03
CA GLU A 294 6.16 -5.43 -38.99
C GLU A 294 6.99 -4.23 -39.48
N PRO A 295 7.10 -3.14 -38.71
CA PRO A 295 8.01 -2.05 -39.04
C PRO A 295 9.46 -2.42 -38.66
N LYS A 296 10.34 -2.40 -39.67
CA LYS A 296 11.79 -2.58 -39.54
C LYS A 296 12.41 -1.52 -38.62
N LEU A 297 12.97 -1.98 -37.49
CA LEU A 297 13.80 -1.19 -36.58
C LEU A 297 15.12 -0.77 -37.27
N ARG A 298 15.29 0.55 -37.48
CA ARG A 298 16.59 1.16 -37.82
C ARG A 298 17.50 1.12 -36.58
N LYS A 299 18.64 0.44 -36.71
CA LYS A 299 19.76 0.52 -35.76
C LYS A 299 20.46 1.87 -35.90
N LEU A 300 20.45 2.67 -34.84
CA LEU A 300 21.34 3.83 -34.70
C LEU A 300 22.63 3.36 -34.01
N ASN A 301 23.74 3.39 -34.74
CA ASN A 301 25.07 3.21 -34.21
C ASN A 301 25.55 4.54 -33.62
N PHE A 302 25.89 4.54 -32.33
CA PHE A 302 26.69 5.61 -31.72
C PHE A 302 28.14 5.14 -31.67
N THR A 303 29.01 5.77 -32.46
CA THR A 303 30.45 5.74 -32.28
C THR A 303 30.85 6.71 -31.17
N LYS A 304 31.86 6.30 -30.40
CA LYS A 304 32.49 7.03 -29.29
C LYS A 304 33.12 8.34 -29.72
#